data_AF-K2CDJ9-F1
#
_entry.id   AF-K2CDJ9-F1
#
_cell.length_a   1.000
_cell.length_b   1.000
_cell.length_c   1.000
_cell.angle_alpha   90.00
_cell.angle_beta   90.00
_cell.angle_gamma   90.00
#
_symmetry.space_group_name_H-M   'P 1'
#
loop_
_entity.id
_entity.type
_entity.pdbx_description
1 polymer ?
#
loop_
_entity_poly.entity_id
_entity_poly.type
_entity_poly.pdbx_seq_one_letter_code
_entity_poly.pdbx_strand_id
1 'polypeptide(L)'
;MGLRINQNVLSISTYSAVNQTSYRLEKSIQKLSSGLRINSAADDAAGLAISEKMRRQIRGLSRAVLNAQDGISLIQTAEGALGESHSILQRMRELAIQASNDTLTSNDRLEIQKEVNQLKLDLNRISRGTEFNTKKLLDGSQTASISASSNSVQGLINGSVAGAGGSYDVSLELLRGGIAEMQRSQIFRVKDTGELADGGTQLQSIAQFYDSNGMFVLGTAQSLTLTGNGKSASLSLDGQMSLDNLAAALQNAMVSNSGLNLDNSRVATVNTVQTQVAGLGGYLTIISGSIGEAGQVSFSSDQKVVDALGLNVAREAVENRVKVELRDDSGNVRIINTEGNVASSLLGGLDLKFESQAAQIAGTQGLEQGIKITTGGNLIFNAGTSSITIAIGTGLWSMEGLARHINQEIEDDT
;
A
#
# COMPACT_ATOMS: atom_id res chain seq x y z
N MET A 1 61.72 47.82 -8.99
CA MET A 1 62.33 47.13 -7.84
C MET A 1 63.82 47.46 -7.80
N GLY A 2 64.35 47.91 -6.66
CA GLY A 2 65.79 48.20 -6.49
C GLY A 2 66.49 47.07 -5.71
N LEU A 3 67.66 46.65 -6.18
CA LEU A 3 68.48 45.59 -5.56
C LEU A 3 69.09 46.08 -4.24
N ARG A 4 68.92 45.30 -3.16
CA ARG A 4 69.59 45.49 -1.85
C ARG A 4 70.27 44.19 -1.43
N ILE A 5 71.52 44.28 -0.98
CA ILE A 5 72.43 43.13 -0.78
C ILE A 5 72.28 42.47 0.61
N ASN A 6 71.81 43.19 1.62
CA ASN A 6 71.81 42.72 3.01
C ASN A 6 70.72 41.67 3.33
N GLN A 7 69.64 41.65 2.56
CA GLN A 7 68.58 40.64 2.67
C GLN A 7 68.52 39.87 1.35
N ASN A 8 69.06 38.64 1.34
CA ASN A 8 68.97 37.78 0.16
C ASN A 8 67.61 37.08 0.11
N VAL A 9 66.61 37.82 -0.36
CA VAL A 9 65.23 37.36 -0.49
C VAL A 9 65.12 36.13 -1.41
N LEU A 10 66.04 35.98 -2.39
CA LEU A 10 66.07 34.84 -3.31
C LEU A 10 66.43 33.52 -2.61
N SER A 11 67.34 33.53 -1.65
CA SER A 11 67.70 32.32 -0.90
C SER A 11 66.57 31.86 0.03
N ILE A 12 65.87 32.80 0.68
CA ILE A 12 64.76 32.49 1.59
C ILE A 12 63.56 31.92 0.84
N SER A 13 63.25 32.48 -0.34
CA SER A 13 62.19 31.94 -1.20
C SER A 13 62.53 30.53 -1.71
N THR A 14 63.80 30.32 -2.11
CA THR A 14 64.28 29.00 -2.56
C THR A 14 64.20 27.96 -1.45
N TYR A 15 64.60 28.30 -0.21
CA TYR A 15 64.50 27.39 0.93
C TYR A 15 63.05 27.01 1.27
N SER A 16 62.13 27.97 1.21
CA SER A 16 60.70 27.72 1.42
C SER A 16 60.11 26.76 0.37
N ALA A 17 60.54 26.89 -0.89
CA ALA A 17 60.14 25.99 -1.98
C ALA A 17 60.69 24.55 -1.80
N VAL A 18 61.92 24.40 -1.33
CA VAL A 18 62.53 23.10 -1.01
C VAL A 18 61.76 22.41 0.12
N ASN A 19 61.44 23.12 1.20
CA ASN A 19 60.67 22.54 2.32
C ASN A 19 59.27 22.07 1.87
N GLN A 20 58.59 22.83 1.01
CA GLN A 20 57.31 22.41 0.44
C GLN A 20 57.45 21.14 -0.42
N THR A 21 58.57 21.00 -1.12
CA THR A 21 58.88 19.81 -1.94
C THR A 21 59.13 18.58 -1.07
N SER A 22 59.90 18.72 0.02
CA SER A 22 60.14 17.62 0.97
C SER A 22 58.84 17.11 1.60
N TYR A 23 57.92 18.00 1.98
CA TYR A 23 56.62 17.61 2.53
C TYR A 23 55.74 16.85 1.51
N ARG A 24 55.78 17.24 0.24
CA ARG A 24 55.06 16.51 -0.84
C ARG A 24 55.66 15.13 -1.08
N LEU A 25 56.98 14.99 -0.99
CA LEU A 25 57.67 13.71 -1.11
C LEU A 25 57.28 12.77 0.04
N GLU A 26 57.28 13.28 1.27
CA GLU A 26 56.87 12.52 2.46
C GLU A 26 55.43 12.01 2.36
N LYS A 27 54.48 12.86 1.94
CA LYS A 27 53.10 12.42 1.67
C LYS A 27 53.01 11.34 0.58
N SER A 28 53.82 11.45 -0.47
CA SER A 28 53.85 10.47 -1.55
C SER A 28 54.38 9.12 -1.05
N ILE A 29 55.42 9.13 -0.21
CA ILE A 29 55.94 7.93 0.46
C ILE A 29 54.88 7.31 1.39
N GLN A 30 54.13 8.13 2.14
CA GLN A 30 53.07 7.65 3.02
C GLN A 30 51.92 6.97 2.26
N LYS A 31 51.51 7.53 1.11
CA LYS A 31 50.50 6.93 0.23
C LYS A 31 51.01 5.64 -0.42
N LEU A 32 52.28 5.60 -0.82
CA LEU A 32 52.90 4.41 -1.36
C LEU A 32 52.97 3.28 -0.32
N SER A 33 53.34 3.62 0.93
CA SER A 33 53.46 2.64 2.01
C SER A 33 52.11 2.10 2.50
N SER A 34 51.05 2.92 2.49
CA SER A 34 49.69 2.48 2.87
C SER A 34 48.93 1.81 1.73
N GLY A 35 49.33 2.04 0.48
CA GLY A 35 48.58 1.64 -0.71
C GLY A 35 47.25 2.38 -0.88
N LEU A 36 46.95 3.37 -0.03
CA LEU A 36 45.71 4.13 -0.05
C LEU A 36 45.98 5.53 -0.61
N ARG A 37 45.19 5.91 -1.63
CA ARG A 37 45.26 7.26 -2.23
C ARG A 37 44.92 8.37 -1.23
N ILE A 38 44.02 8.09 -0.29
CA ILE A 38 43.58 8.99 0.79
C ILE A 38 43.90 8.30 2.11
N ASN A 39 44.91 8.80 2.83
CA ASN A 39 45.34 8.19 4.10
C ASN A 39 44.90 8.99 5.34
N SER A 40 44.52 10.26 5.16
CA SER A 40 44.09 11.17 6.22
C SER A 40 42.90 12.00 5.76
N ALA A 41 42.04 12.42 6.71
CA ALA A 41 40.94 13.34 6.46
C ALA A 41 41.43 14.71 5.95
N ALA A 42 42.70 15.06 6.20
CA ALA A 42 43.31 16.30 5.70
C ALA A 42 43.62 16.26 4.19
N ASP A 43 43.72 15.07 3.59
CA ASP A 43 43.96 14.93 2.15
C ASP A 43 42.66 15.03 1.34
N ASP A 44 41.59 14.42 1.83
CA ASP A 44 40.24 14.45 1.23
C ASP A 44 39.20 13.92 2.25
N ALA A 45 38.59 14.83 3.02
CA ALA A 45 37.63 14.47 4.05
C ALA A 45 36.37 13.79 3.49
N ALA A 46 35.89 14.25 2.32
CA ALA A 46 34.70 13.71 1.67
C ALA A 46 34.97 12.31 1.08
N GLY A 47 36.10 12.15 0.39
CA GLY A 47 36.52 10.86 -0.16
C GLY A 47 36.75 9.81 0.92
N LEU A 48 37.34 10.20 2.06
CA LEU A 48 37.50 9.31 3.21
C LEU A 48 36.14 8.89 3.80
N ALA A 49 35.22 9.83 4.02
CA ALA A 49 33.91 9.54 4.59
C ALA A 49 33.08 8.57 3.72
N ILE A 50 33.11 8.74 2.39
CA ILE A 50 32.44 7.84 1.44
C ILE A 50 33.09 6.46 1.47
N SER A 51 34.43 6.39 1.50
CA SER A 51 35.16 5.12 1.55
C SER A 51 34.82 4.33 2.82
N GLU A 52 34.67 5.01 3.96
CA GLU A 52 34.28 4.38 5.22
C GLU A 52 32.80 3.96 5.26
N LYS A 53 31.91 4.70 4.58
CA LYS A 53 30.52 4.28 4.37
C LYS A 53 30.45 2.97 3.56
N MET A 54 31.17 2.89 2.44
CA MET A 54 31.21 1.68 1.62
C MET A 54 31.84 0.50 2.39
N ARG A 55 32.93 0.73 3.13
CA ARG A 55 33.52 -0.29 4.01
C ARG A 55 32.53 -0.80 5.06
N ARG A 56 31.69 0.07 5.64
CA ARG A 56 30.61 -0.34 6.55
C ARG A 56 29.54 -1.18 5.86
N GLN A 57 29.10 -0.79 4.67
CA GLN A 57 28.09 -1.55 3.90
C GLN A 57 28.59 -2.93 3.50
N ILE A 58 29.84 -3.04 3.05
CA ILE A 58 30.48 -4.32 2.73
C ILE A 58 30.44 -5.22 3.96
N ARG A 59 30.85 -4.72 5.14
CA ARG A 59 30.77 -5.48 6.40
C ARG A 59 29.34 -5.90 6.75
N GLY A 60 28.35 -5.05 6.50
CA GLY A 60 26.94 -5.35 6.72
C GLY A 60 26.39 -6.44 5.79
N LEU A 61 26.68 -6.34 4.49
CA LEU A 61 26.30 -7.34 3.50
C LEU A 61 26.96 -8.69 3.77
N SER A 62 28.24 -8.69 4.18
CA SER A 62 28.91 -9.91 4.61
C SER A 62 28.19 -10.58 5.79
N ARG A 63 27.62 -9.81 6.73
CA ARG A 63 26.78 -10.37 7.81
C ARG A 63 25.42 -10.86 7.32
N ALA A 64 24.78 -10.15 6.40
CA ALA A 64 23.50 -10.59 5.82
C ALA A 64 23.64 -11.92 5.06
N VAL A 65 24.73 -12.10 4.32
CA VAL A 65 25.05 -13.37 3.65
C VAL A 65 25.22 -14.50 4.67
N LEU A 66 25.93 -14.25 5.79
CA LEU A 66 26.04 -15.23 6.87
C LEU A 66 24.67 -15.57 7.49
N ASN A 67 23.82 -14.57 7.74
CA ASN A 67 22.47 -14.81 8.27
C ASN A 67 21.58 -15.61 7.29
N ALA A 68 21.71 -15.38 5.99
CA ALA A 68 21.00 -16.17 4.97
C ALA A 68 21.49 -17.62 4.97
N GLN A 69 22.80 -17.83 5.14
CA GLN A 69 23.37 -19.17 5.32
C GLN A 69 22.86 -19.84 6.60
N ASP A 70 22.67 -19.10 7.69
CA ASP A 70 22.02 -19.62 8.90
C ASP A 70 20.56 -20.00 8.65
N GLY A 71 19.81 -19.21 7.86
CA GLY A 71 18.46 -19.54 7.44
C GLY A 71 18.37 -20.81 6.57
N ILE A 72 19.32 -20.98 5.65
CA ILE A 72 19.47 -22.21 4.87
C ILE A 72 19.79 -23.38 5.80
N SER A 73 20.68 -23.18 6.77
CA SER A 73 21.05 -24.21 7.75
C SER A 73 19.85 -24.59 8.63
N LEU A 74 19.00 -23.64 9.00
CA LEU A 74 17.75 -23.89 9.73
C LEU A 74 16.80 -24.77 8.91
N ILE A 75 16.57 -24.42 7.64
CA ILE A 75 15.70 -25.19 6.75
C ILE A 75 16.30 -26.60 6.51
N GLN A 76 17.61 -26.72 6.31
CA GLN A 76 18.28 -28.01 6.17
C GLN A 76 18.19 -28.86 7.44
N THR A 77 18.24 -28.24 8.61
CA THR A 77 18.04 -28.93 9.90
C THR A 77 16.60 -29.43 10.02
N ALA A 78 15.62 -28.60 9.63
CA ALA A 78 14.22 -29.02 9.56
C ALA A 78 14.01 -30.15 8.53
N GLU A 79 14.62 -30.04 7.35
CA GLU A 79 14.54 -31.02 6.26
C GLU A 79 15.18 -32.35 6.66
N GLY A 80 16.35 -32.34 7.29
CA GLY A 80 17.00 -33.54 7.81
C GLY A 80 16.17 -34.25 8.88
N ALA A 81 15.56 -33.48 9.80
CA ALA A 81 14.66 -34.03 10.80
C ALA A 81 13.36 -34.60 10.19
N LEU A 82 12.84 -33.96 9.14
CA LEU A 82 11.71 -34.49 8.37
C LEU A 82 12.10 -35.75 7.58
N GLY A 83 13.34 -35.84 7.08
CA GLY A 83 13.90 -37.04 6.47
C GLY A 83 13.96 -38.23 7.44
N GLU A 84 14.40 -38.01 8.68
CA GLU A 84 14.38 -39.06 9.72
C GLU A 84 12.94 -39.44 10.11
N SER A 85 12.07 -38.45 10.26
CA SER A 85 10.64 -38.68 10.48
C SER A 85 10.03 -39.53 9.37
N HIS A 86 10.48 -39.35 8.11
CA HIS A 86 10.06 -40.15 6.98
C HIS A 86 10.53 -41.62 7.09
N SER A 87 11.80 -41.88 7.43
CA SER A 87 12.35 -43.22 7.61
C SER A 87 11.65 -44.00 8.73
N ILE A 88 11.36 -43.36 9.86
CA ILE A 88 10.62 -43.98 10.98
C ILE A 88 9.23 -44.40 10.53
N LEU A 89 8.53 -43.55 9.79
CA LEU A 89 7.20 -43.85 9.26
C LEU A 89 7.23 -45.03 8.26
N GLN A 90 8.31 -45.21 7.50
CA GLN A 90 8.50 -46.39 6.65
C GLN A 90 8.67 -47.67 7.49
N ARG A 91 9.50 -47.65 8.54
CA ARG A 91 9.68 -48.83 9.42
C ARG A 91 8.40 -49.21 10.16
N MET A 92 7.63 -48.23 10.65
CA MET A 92 6.33 -48.48 11.27
C MET A 92 5.36 -49.18 10.30
N ARG A 93 5.46 -48.88 8.99
CA ARG A 93 4.65 -49.54 7.96
C ARG A 93 5.04 -51.01 7.76
N GLU A 94 6.33 -51.35 7.76
CA GLU A 94 6.80 -52.74 7.64
C GLU A 94 6.27 -53.62 8.78
N LEU A 95 6.41 -53.13 10.02
CA LEU A 95 5.95 -53.82 11.22
C LEU A 95 4.44 -54.06 11.20
N ALA A 96 3.68 -53.10 10.67
CA ALA A 96 2.24 -53.25 10.51
C ALA A 96 1.89 -54.39 9.52
N ILE A 97 2.62 -54.53 8.41
CA ILE A 97 2.43 -55.63 7.46
C ILE A 97 2.79 -56.97 8.10
N GLN A 98 3.91 -57.02 8.82
CA GLN A 98 4.33 -58.23 9.52
C GLN A 98 3.28 -58.70 10.51
N ALA A 99 2.75 -57.78 11.34
CA ALA A 99 1.72 -58.08 12.33
C ALA A 99 0.39 -58.58 11.72
N SER A 100 0.12 -58.22 10.46
CA SER A 100 -1.08 -58.61 9.73
C SER A 100 -1.05 -60.06 9.23
N ASN A 101 0.08 -60.75 9.36
CA ASN A 101 0.12 -62.15 9.00
C ASN A 101 -0.65 -63.00 10.03
N ASP A 102 -1.70 -63.69 9.57
CA ASP A 102 -2.56 -64.55 10.39
C ASP A 102 -1.81 -65.69 11.08
N THR A 103 -0.60 -66.02 10.59
CA THR A 103 0.26 -67.05 11.21
C THR A 103 0.93 -66.60 12.50
N LEU A 104 0.92 -65.30 12.84
CA LEU A 104 1.52 -64.80 14.08
C LEU A 104 0.65 -65.11 15.29
N THR A 105 1.31 -65.38 16.41
CA THR A 105 0.59 -65.54 17.68
C THR A 105 0.28 -64.17 18.30
N SER A 106 -0.60 -64.17 19.30
CA SER A 106 -0.94 -62.94 20.02
C SER A 106 0.25 -62.34 20.80
N ASN A 107 1.20 -63.18 21.24
CA ASN A 107 2.40 -62.71 21.91
C ASN A 107 3.36 -62.03 20.93
N ASP A 108 3.51 -62.57 19.71
CA ASP A 108 4.39 -61.97 18.69
C ASP A 108 3.87 -60.60 18.25
N ARG A 109 2.54 -60.46 18.13
CA ARG A 109 1.89 -59.18 17.85
C ARG A 109 2.09 -58.16 18.98
N LEU A 110 2.17 -58.60 20.24
CA LEU A 110 2.45 -57.72 21.37
C LEU A 110 3.87 -57.16 21.33
N GLU A 111 4.86 -57.98 20.94
CA GLU A 111 6.24 -57.51 20.80
C GLU A 111 6.39 -56.51 19.64
N ILE A 112 5.74 -56.76 18.50
CA ILE A 112 5.70 -55.81 17.39
C ILE A 112 5.06 -54.47 17.83
N GLN A 113 3.99 -54.52 18.63
CA GLN A 113 3.34 -53.31 19.15
C GLN A 113 4.26 -52.48 20.06
N LYS A 114 5.14 -53.11 20.84
CA LYS A 114 6.13 -52.40 21.66
C LYS A 114 7.12 -51.64 20.77
N GLU A 115 7.61 -52.25 19.70
CA GLU A 115 8.51 -51.59 18.73
C GLU A 115 7.83 -50.39 18.07
N VAL A 116 6.57 -50.53 17.65
CA VAL A 116 5.77 -49.43 17.08
C VAL A 116 5.57 -48.28 18.08
N ASN A 117 5.28 -48.59 19.35
CA ASN A 117 5.14 -47.57 20.39
C ASN A 117 6.45 -46.80 20.63
N GLN A 118 7.58 -47.50 20.57
CA GLN A 118 8.89 -46.88 20.68
C GLN A 118 9.16 -45.94 19.50
N LEU A 119 8.89 -46.38 18.26
CA LEU A 119 9.02 -45.54 17.06
C LEU A 119 8.14 -44.28 17.11
N LYS A 120 6.92 -44.38 17.68
CA LYS A 120 6.04 -43.23 17.92
C LYS A 120 6.63 -42.26 18.94
N LEU A 121 7.22 -42.75 20.03
CA LEU A 121 7.90 -41.90 21.00
C LEU A 121 9.11 -41.21 20.35
N ASP A 122 9.84 -41.91 19.51
CA ASP A 122 10.97 -41.35 18.77
C ASP A 122 10.54 -40.29 17.75
N LEU A 123 9.42 -40.47 17.05
CA LEU A 123 8.86 -39.43 16.17
C LEU A 123 8.48 -38.16 16.96
N ASN A 124 7.80 -38.32 18.11
CA ASN A 124 7.48 -37.19 18.98
C ASN A 124 8.74 -36.53 19.56
N ARG A 125 9.79 -37.32 19.85
CA ARG A 125 11.10 -36.84 20.29
C ARG A 125 11.78 -36.05 19.18
N ILE A 126 11.69 -36.46 17.91
CA ILE A 126 12.22 -35.69 16.78
C ILE A 126 11.42 -34.40 16.61
N SER A 127 10.09 -34.46 16.54
CA SER A 127 9.24 -33.26 16.43
C SER A 127 9.50 -32.22 17.53
N ARG A 128 9.62 -32.66 18.80
CA ARG A 128 9.88 -31.78 19.96
C ARG A 128 11.36 -31.51 20.22
N GLY A 129 12.25 -32.33 19.69
CA GLY A 129 13.69 -32.26 19.92
C GLY A 129 14.43 -31.53 18.81
N THR A 130 13.89 -31.51 17.59
CA THR A 130 14.47 -30.78 16.46
C THR A 130 14.43 -29.30 16.73
N GLU A 131 15.63 -28.77 16.95
CA GLU A 131 15.84 -27.38 17.20
C GLU A 131 17.03 -26.85 16.42
N PHE A 132 16.89 -25.63 15.94
CA PHE A 132 18.00 -24.88 15.38
C PHE A 132 18.22 -23.66 16.25
N ASN A 133 19.42 -23.53 16.82
CA ASN A 133 19.74 -22.45 17.76
C ASN A 133 18.65 -22.29 18.85
N THR A 134 18.30 -23.40 19.52
CA THR A 134 17.25 -23.51 20.57
C THR A 134 15.79 -23.30 20.12
N LYS A 135 15.52 -23.03 18.84
CA LYS A 135 14.14 -22.86 18.32
C LYS A 135 13.55 -24.18 17.84
N LYS A 136 12.37 -24.56 18.36
CA LYS A 136 11.61 -25.73 17.89
C LYS A 136 11.05 -25.46 16.49
N LEU A 137 11.23 -26.43 15.59
CA LEU A 137 10.87 -26.27 14.19
C LEU A 137 9.61 -27.05 13.80
N LEU A 138 9.33 -28.16 14.48
CA LEU A 138 8.38 -29.19 14.01
C LEU A 138 7.30 -29.57 15.03
N ASP A 139 7.09 -28.78 16.07
CA ASP A 139 6.17 -29.09 17.18
C ASP A 139 4.73 -28.60 16.96
N GLY A 140 4.44 -27.99 15.81
CA GLY A 140 3.10 -27.49 15.48
C GLY A 140 2.64 -26.30 16.33
N SER A 141 3.48 -25.78 17.23
CA SER A 141 3.28 -24.49 17.89
C SER A 141 3.21 -23.32 16.89
N GLN A 142 3.52 -23.60 15.62
CA GLN A 142 3.64 -22.63 14.55
C GLN A 142 2.51 -22.66 13.46
N THR A 143 1.49 -23.55 13.47
CA THR A 143 0.41 -23.55 12.42
C THR A 143 -0.92 -24.27 12.79
N ALA A 144 -2.08 -23.73 12.38
CA ALA A 144 -3.44 -24.32 12.46
C ALA A 144 -4.11 -24.38 11.08
N SER A 145 -5.30 -24.99 10.91
CA SER A 145 -6.01 -25.09 9.62
C SER A 145 -7.38 -24.44 9.66
N ILE A 146 -7.72 -23.66 8.62
CA ILE A 146 -8.99 -22.93 8.53
C ILE A 146 -9.58 -23.14 7.15
N SER A 147 -10.86 -23.51 7.10
CA SER A 147 -11.67 -23.55 5.88
C SER A 147 -12.86 -22.61 6.04
N ALA A 148 -13.21 -21.92 4.96
CA ALA A 148 -14.39 -21.08 4.88
C ALA A 148 -15.35 -21.66 3.85
N SER A 149 -16.65 -21.56 4.11
CA SER A 149 -17.72 -21.99 3.19
C SER A 149 -17.94 -21.04 2.02
N SER A 150 -17.36 -19.83 2.09
CA SER A 150 -17.44 -18.79 1.07
C SER A 150 -16.03 -18.34 0.68
N ASN A 151 -15.81 -18.09 -0.61
CA ASN A 151 -14.56 -17.51 -1.11
C ASN A 151 -14.33 -16.07 -0.60
N SER A 152 -15.41 -15.41 -0.14
CA SER A 152 -15.35 -14.06 0.40
C SER A 152 -14.91 -14.01 1.85
N VAL A 153 -14.59 -15.13 2.49
CA VAL A 153 -14.01 -15.17 3.85
C VAL A 153 -12.83 -16.13 3.83
N GLN A 154 -11.70 -15.73 4.40
CA GLN A 154 -10.49 -16.52 4.52
C GLN A 154 -9.96 -16.42 5.96
N GLY A 155 -9.68 -17.56 6.57
CA GLY A 155 -8.96 -17.57 7.83
C GLY A 155 -7.46 -17.39 7.64
N LEU A 156 -6.84 -16.54 8.45
CA LEU A 156 -5.40 -16.36 8.56
C LEU A 156 -4.93 -16.92 9.90
N ILE A 157 -3.90 -17.76 9.85
CA ILE A 157 -3.31 -18.39 11.03
C ILE A 157 -2.16 -17.51 11.50
N ASN A 158 -2.36 -16.79 12.61
CA ASN A 158 -1.38 -15.85 13.17
C ASN A 158 -0.79 -16.33 14.52
N GLY A 159 -1.02 -17.60 14.92
CA GLY A 159 -0.41 -18.19 16.12
C GLY A 159 -0.89 -19.61 16.48
N SER A 160 -0.52 -20.09 17.67
CA SER A 160 -1.05 -21.33 18.24
C SER A 160 -2.55 -21.18 18.48
N VAL A 161 -3.33 -22.08 17.87
CA VAL A 161 -4.78 -22.02 18.02
C VAL A 161 -5.20 -22.55 19.38
N ALA A 162 -5.62 -21.63 20.24
CA ALA A 162 -6.16 -21.94 21.55
C ALA A 162 -7.64 -22.29 21.42
N GLY A 163 -7.96 -23.57 21.28
CA GLY A 163 -9.33 -24.07 21.28
C GLY A 163 -9.52 -25.39 20.53
N ALA A 164 -10.54 -26.16 20.89
CA ALA A 164 -11.02 -27.26 20.06
C ALA A 164 -11.57 -26.67 18.75
N GLY A 165 -11.19 -27.23 17.60
CA GLY A 165 -11.79 -26.86 16.32
C GLY A 165 -13.32 -27.01 16.37
N GLY A 166 -14.02 -26.17 15.62
CA GLY A 166 -15.48 -26.15 15.54
C GLY A 166 -15.93 -25.42 14.29
N SER A 167 -17.17 -25.65 13.87
CA SER A 167 -17.81 -24.83 12.84
C SER A 167 -18.19 -23.48 13.46
N TYR A 168 -17.93 -22.43 12.70
CA TYR A 168 -18.30 -21.07 13.09
C TYR A 168 -19.14 -20.47 11.99
N ASP A 169 -20.37 -20.08 12.32
CA ASP A 169 -21.17 -19.25 11.44
C ASP A 169 -20.61 -17.82 11.50
N VAL A 170 -20.17 -17.33 10.35
CA VAL A 170 -19.63 -15.97 10.19
C VAL A 170 -20.72 -15.10 9.59
N SER A 171 -21.19 -14.12 10.36
CA SER A 171 -22.09 -13.08 9.85
C SER A 171 -21.36 -11.75 9.77
N LEU A 172 -21.53 -11.05 8.64
CA LEU A 172 -20.89 -9.78 8.33
C LEU A 172 -22.00 -8.73 8.14
N GLU A 173 -21.96 -7.66 8.93
CA GLU A 173 -22.90 -6.55 8.87
C GLU A 173 -22.13 -5.25 8.63
N LEU A 174 -22.44 -4.55 7.53
CA LEU A 174 -21.83 -3.25 7.23
C LEU A 174 -22.47 -2.17 8.13
N LEU A 175 -21.70 -1.69 9.11
CA LEU A 175 -22.15 -0.60 10.00
C LEU A 175 -21.97 0.77 9.34
N ARG A 176 -20.89 0.93 8.56
CA ARG A 176 -20.59 2.16 7.82
C ARG A 176 -19.83 1.82 6.53
N GLY A 177 -20.33 2.26 5.39
CA GLY A 177 -19.58 2.20 4.13
C GLY A 177 -18.29 3.03 4.20
N GLY A 178 -17.23 2.53 3.57
CA GLY A 178 -16.01 3.33 3.38
C GLY A 178 -16.31 4.54 2.49
N ILE A 179 -15.60 5.64 2.72
CA ILE A 179 -15.70 6.87 1.93
C ILE A 179 -14.42 6.97 1.11
N ALA A 180 -14.57 7.08 -0.21
CA ALA A 180 -13.46 7.33 -1.12
C ALA A 180 -12.88 8.75 -0.93
N GLU A 181 -11.56 8.86 -1.06
CA GLU A 181 -10.88 10.15 -1.10
C GLU A 181 -11.39 10.95 -2.30
N MET A 182 -11.57 12.26 -2.12
CA MET A 182 -11.83 13.17 -3.23
C MET A 182 -10.74 14.21 -3.28
N GLN A 183 -10.02 14.25 -4.40
CA GLN A 183 -9.11 15.33 -4.74
C GLN A 183 -9.71 16.24 -5.80
N ARG A 184 -9.35 17.51 -5.73
CA ARG A 184 -9.69 18.51 -6.74
C ARG A 184 -8.44 19.24 -7.19
N SER A 185 -8.33 19.47 -8.49
CA SER A 185 -7.31 20.40 -9.01
C SER A 185 -7.65 21.83 -8.59
N GLN A 186 -6.69 22.72 -8.80
CA GLN A 186 -7.00 24.12 -8.87
C GLN A 186 -7.89 24.43 -10.08
N ILE A 187 -8.50 25.61 -10.06
CA ILE A 187 -9.32 26.08 -11.16
C ILE A 187 -8.42 26.51 -12.32
N PHE A 188 -8.53 25.80 -13.43
CA PHE A 188 -7.91 26.09 -14.72
C PHE A 188 -8.65 27.21 -15.44
N ARG A 189 -7.87 28.13 -16.00
CA ARG A 189 -8.35 29.23 -16.83
C ARG A 189 -7.63 29.25 -18.15
N VAL A 190 -8.34 29.64 -19.20
CA VAL A 190 -7.74 29.88 -20.51
C VAL A 190 -6.82 31.09 -20.42
N LYS A 191 -5.58 30.95 -20.87
CA LYS A 191 -4.52 31.96 -20.75
C LYS A 191 -4.90 33.29 -21.38
N ASP A 192 -5.47 33.25 -22.57
CA ASP A 192 -5.68 34.46 -23.38
C ASP A 192 -6.99 35.18 -23.03
N THR A 193 -8.04 34.45 -22.64
CA THR A 193 -9.37 35.01 -22.35
C THR A 193 -9.64 35.16 -20.85
N GLY A 194 -8.94 34.41 -19.98
CA GLY A 194 -9.19 34.38 -18.54
C GLY A 194 -10.47 33.64 -18.13
N GLU A 195 -11.21 33.10 -19.10
CA GLU A 195 -12.41 32.28 -18.90
C GLU A 195 -12.05 30.95 -18.25
N LEU A 196 -13.04 30.29 -17.65
CA LEU A 196 -12.87 28.96 -17.09
C LEU A 196 -12.59 27.96 -18.22
N ALA A 197 -11.60 27.10 -18.01
CA ALA A 197 -11.32 26.04 -18.97
C ALA A 197 -12.47 25.03 -19.03
N ASP A 198 -12.70 24.44 -20.19
CA ASP A 198 -13.63 23.34 -20.40
C ASP A 198 -12.89 22.03 -20.70
N GLY A 199 -13.65 20.95 -20.92
CA GLY A 199 -13.07 19.64 -21.23
C GLY A 199 -12.23 19.61 -22.51
N GLY A 200 -12.58 20.45 -23.50
CA GLY A 200 -11.88 20.56 -24.78
C GLY A 200 -10.61 21.42 -24.74
N THR A 201 -10.44 22.23 -23.70
CA THR A 201 -9.29 23.13 -23.55
C THR A 201 -8.00 22.33 -23.43
N GLN A 202 -7.04 22.63 -24.31
CA GLN A 202 -5.71 22.00 -24.32
C GLN A 202 -4.84 22.52 -23.17
N LEU A 203 -3.95 21.68 -22.62
CA LEU A 203 -3.06 22.06 -21.52
C LEU A 203 -2.16 23.26 -21.88
N GLN A 204 -1.75 23.38 -23.14
CA GLN A 204 -1.01 24.55 -23.64
C GLN A 204 -1.79 25.87 -23.63
N SER A 205 -3.12 25.80 -23.57
CA SER A 205 -3.98 26.98 -23.50
C SER A 205 -4.34 27.37 -22.07
N ILE A 206 -3.87 26.62 -21.06
CA ILE A 206 -4.22 26.83 -19.65
C ILE A 206 -3.15 27.71 -18.97
N ALA A 207 -3.60 28.79 -18.33
CA ALA A 207 -2.73 29.77 -17.67
C ALA A 207 -1.82 29.16 -16.59
N GLN A 208 -2.34 28.19 -15.83
CA GLN A 208 -1.65 27.54 -14.72
C GLN A 208 -0.43 26.72 -15.14
N PHE A 209 -0.34 26.32 -16.40
CA PHE A 209 0.83 25.61 -16.93
C PHE A 209 1.93 26.54 -17.46
N TYR A 210 1.88 27.83 -17.13
CA TYR A 210 2.94 28.78 -17.40
C TYR A 210 3.58 29.26 -16.11
N ASP A 211 4.91 29.30 -16.07
CA ASP A 211 5.62 29.85 -14.91
C ASP A 211 5.62 31.39 -14.90
N SER A 212 6.18 31.98 -13.82
CA SER A 212 6.24 33.44 -13.65
C SER A 212 6.98 34.17 -14.78
N ASN A 213 7.80 33.47 -15.57
CA ASN A 213 8.54 34.02 -16.69
C ASN A 213 7.79 33.81 -18.02
N GLY A 214 6.58 33.25 -17.99
CA GLY A 214 5.76 32.96 -19.17
C GLY A 214 6.23 31.74 -19.97
N MET A 215 7.08 30.89 -19.40
CA MET A 215 7.51 29.65 -20.05
C MET A 215 6.48 28.55 -19.82
N PHE A 216 6.13 27.82 -20.88
CA PHE A 216 5.20 26.70 -20.79
C PHE A 216 5.87 25.49 -20.11
N VAL A 217 5.23 24.98 -19.06
CA VAL A 217 5.75 23.89 -18.22
C VAL A 217 5.86 22.58 -19.01
N LEU A 218 4.95 22.29 -19.95
CA LEU A 218 4.98 21.10 -20.78
C LEU A 218 5.56 21.36 -22.18
N GLY A 219 6.55 22.26 -22.29
CA GLY A 219 7.27 22.51 -23.57
C GLY A 219 7.89 21.25 -24.18
N THR A 220 8.18 20.27 -23.33
CA THR A 220 8.42 18.87 -23.67
C THR A 220 7.46 18.00 -22.84
N ALA A 221 7.03 16.86 -23.37
CA ALA A 221 6.17 15.94 -22.64
C ALA A 221 6.80 15.53 -21.29
N GLN A 222 6.00 15.59 -20.22
CA GLN A 222 6.43 15.26 -18.86
C GLN A 222 5.71 14.01 -18.33
N SER A 223 6.32 13.30 -17.38
CA SER A 223 5.70 12.11 -16.78
C SER A 223 4.98 12.48 -15.48
N LEU A 224 3.71 12.14 -15.37
CA LEU A 224 2.92 12.17 -14.15
C LEU A 224 2.77 10.75 -13.62
N THR A 225 3.27 10.49 -12.42
CA THR A 225 3.16 9.20 -11.75
C THR A 225 2.05 9.25 -10.70
N LEU A 226 1.15 8.27 -10.77
CA LEU A 226 0.14 8.01 -9.76
C LEU A 226 0.60 6.83 -8.91
N THR A 227 0.40 6.89 -7.61
CA THR A 227 0.69 5.79 -6.69
C THR A 227 -0.52 5.55 -5.78
N GLY A 228 -0.95 4.29 -5.70
CA GLY A 228 -2.09 3.84 -4.90
C GLY A 228 -2.20 2.32 -4.89
N ASN A 229 -2.80 1.72 -3.84
CA ASN A 229 -2.98 0.27 -3.70
C ASN A 229 -1.69 -0.56 -3.87
N GLY A 230 -0.56 -0.04 -3.39
CA GLY A 230 0.76 -0.69 -3.53
C GLY A 230 1.33 -0.75 -4.96
N LYS A 231 0.67 -0.10 -5.93
CA LYS A 231 1.07 -0.03 -7.34
C LYS A 231 1.37 1.41 -7.76
N SER A 232 2.03 1.55 -8.90
CA SER A 232 2.27 2.85 -9.55
C SER A 232 1.94 2.78 -11.03
N ALA A 233 1.36 3.86 -11.56
CA ALA A 233 1.05 4.03 -12.97
C ALA A 233 1.64 5.36 -13.46
N SER A 234 2.20 5.40 -14.67
CA SER A 234 2.76 6.63 -15.24
C SER A 234 1.97 7.05 -16.49
N LEU A 235 1.71 8.35 -16.58
CA LEU A 235 1.06 9.02 -17.69
C LEU A 235 2.03 10.05 -18.31
N SER A 236 2.11 10.10 -19.63
CA SER A 236 2.79 11.20 -20.33
C SER A 236 1.82 12.37 -20.55
N LEU A 237 2.17 13.53 -20.01
CA LEU A 237 1.47 14.80 -20.20
C LEU A 237 2.12 15.58 -21.34
N ASP A 238 1.34 15.92 -22.35
CA ASP A 238 1.72 16.76 -23.48
C ASP A 238 0.85 18.02 -23.48
N GLY A 239 1.39 19.17 -23.90
CA GLY A 239 0.64 20.40 -24.07
C GLY A 239 -0.55 20.30 -25.03
N GLN A 240 -0.52 19.35 -25.99
CA GLN A 240 -1.64 19.11 -26.91
C GLN A 240 -2.81 18.34 -26.28
N MET A 241 -2.61 17.72 -25.11
CA MET A 241 -3.65 16.99 -24.40
C MET A 241 -4.76 17.97 -23.95
N SER A 242 -6.04 17.62 -24.13
CA SER A 242 -7.15 18.36 -23.52
C SER A 242 -7.39 17.93 -22.08
N LEU A 243 -8.12 18.73 -21.30
CA LEU A 243 -8.52 18.35 -19.95
C LEU A 243 -9.33 17.04 -19.93
N ASP A 244 -10.18 16.79 -20.92
CA ASP A 244 -10.91 15.53 -21.05
C ASP A 244 -9.99 14.35 -21.35
N ASN A 245 -8.99 14.54 -22.23
CA ASN A 245 -8.00 13.50 -22.51
C ASN A 245 -7.14 13.19 -21.29
N LEU A 246 -6.79 14.22 -20.50
CA LEU A 246 -6.11 14.06 -19.23
C LEU A 246 -6.98 13.28 -18.23
N ALA A 247 -8.24 13.67 -18.06
CA ALA A 247 -9.17 12.97 -17.19
C ALA A 247 -9.35 11.49 -17.59
N ALA A 248 -9.52 11.21 -18.88
CA ALA A 248 -9.63 9.86 -19.41
C ALA A 248 -8.35 9.03 -19.18
N ALA A 249 -7.18 9.64 -19.35
CA ALA A 249 -5.91 8.98 -19.12
C ALA A 249 -5.67 8.68 -17.63
N LEU A 250 -6.03 9.62 -16.74
CA LEU A 250 -6.01 9.41 -15.29
C LEU A 250 -7.01 8.32 -14.86
N GLN A 251 -8.21 8.31 -15.44
CA GLN A 251 -9.22 7.27 -15.22
C GLN A 251 -8.67 5.89 -15.57
N ASN A 252 -8.05 5.75 -16.73
CA ASN A 252 -7.46 4.49 -17.17
C ASN A 252 -6.27 4.07 -16.28
N ALA A 253 -5.42 5.01 -15.88
CA ALA A 253 -4.30 4.75 -14.98
C ALA A 253 -4.77 4.27 -13.59
N MET A 254 -5.91 4.78 -13.09
CA MET A 254 -6.45 4.34 -11.81
C MET A 254 -7.17 2.98 -11.88
N VAL A 255 -8.01 2.75 -12.89
CA VAL A 255 -8.89 1.55 -12.92
C VAL A 255 -8.25 0.34 -13.59
N SER A 256 -7.31 0.52 -14.53
CA SER A 256 -6.76 -0.63 -15.26
C SER A 256 -5.97 -1.59 -14.36
N ASN A 257 -6.03 -2.89 -14.69
CA ASN A 257 -5.23 -3.95 -14.05
C ASN A 257 -3.72 -3.68 -14.09
N SER A 258 -3.25 -3.07 -15.18
CA SER A 258 -1.87 -2.64 -15.41
C SER A 258 -1.50 -1.33 -14.71
N GLY A 259 -2.51 -0.55 -14.29
CA GLY A 259 -2.37 0.68 -13.52
C GLY A 259 -2.51 0.41 -12.02
N LEU A 260 -3.31 1.22 -11.33
CA LEU A 260 -3.47 1.12 -9.87
C LEU A 260 -4.49 0.07 -9.41
N ASN A 261 -5.32 -0.45 -10.32
CA ASN A 261 -6.38 -1.42 -9.99
C ASN A 261 -7.31 -0.91 -8.87
N LEU A 262 -7.75 0.34 -8.98
CA LEU A 262 -8.71 0.98 -8.09
C LEU A 262 -10.09 1.02 -8.76
N ASP A 263 -10.75 -0.14 -8.84
CA ASP A 263 -11.94 -0.39 -9.68
C ASP A 263 -13.12 0.58 -9.46
N ASN A 264 -13.21 1.25 -8.31
CA ASN A 264 -14.29 2.18 -7.98
C ASN A 264 -13.84 3.65 -8.03
N SER A 265 -12.78 3.95 -8.77
CA SER A 265 -12.27 5.31 -8.93
C SER A 265 -12.89 6.03 -10.12
N ARG A 266 -13.04 7.35 -10.01
CA ARG A 266 -13.56 8.21 -11.06
C ARG A 266 -12.74 9.49 -11.21
N VAL A 267 -12.45 9.88 -12.44
CA VAL A 267 -11.93 11.20 -12.80
C VAL A 267 -12.92 11.88 -13.70
N ALA A 268 -13.19 13.15 -13.43
CA ALA A 268 -14.02 13.98 -14.29
C ALA A 268 -13.47 15.40 -14.38
N THR A 269 -13.55 15.97 -15.57
CA THR A 269 -13.53 17.42 -15.76
C THR A 269 -14.87 17.98 -15.32
N VAL A 270 -14.84 19.04 -14.51
CA VAL A 270 -16.03 19.78 -14.13
C VAL A 270 -16.03 21.09 -14.89
N ASN A 271 -17.00 21.30 -15.77
CA ASN A 271 -17.13 22.52 -16.57
C ASN A 271 -18.41 23.30 -16.23
N THR A 272 -18.45 24.58 -16.61
CA THR A 272 -19.57 25.49 -16.34
C THR A 272 -20.87 25.04 -17.03
N VAL A 273 -20.77 24.30 -18.13
CA VAL A 273 -21.92 23.77 -18.88
C VAL A 273 -22.61 22.64 -18.10
N GLN A 274 -21.83 21.80 -17.42
CA GLN A 274 -22.32 20.70 -16.59
C GLN A 274 -22.89 21.17 -15.26
N THR A 275 -22.31 22.22 -14.65
CA THR A 275 -22.77 22.73 -13.36
C THR A 275 -23.97 23.67 -13.48
N GLN A 276 -24.21 24.25 -14.67
CA GLN A 276 -25.23 25.28 -14.94
C GLN A 276 -25.13 26.54 -14.03
N VAL A 277 -24.03 26.68 -13.27
CA VAL A 277 -23.77 27.80 -12.37
C VAL A 277 -22.61 28.61 -12.92
N ALA A 278 -22.88 29.86 -13.27
CA ALA A 278 -21.85 30.78 -13.76
C ALA A 278 -20.71 30.92 -12.74
N GLY A 279 -19.48 30.67 -13.18
CA GLY A 279 -18.29 30.75 -12.32
C GLY A 279 -17.90 29.46 -11.61
N LEU A 280 -18.65 28.37 -11.77
CA LEU A 280 -18.34 27.07 -11.17
C LEU A 280 -17.90 26.06 -12.24
N GLY A 281 -16.59 25.81 -12.35
CA GLY A 281 -16.03 24.89 -13.34
C GLY A 281 -14.53 25.10 -13.55
N GLY A 282 -13.97 24.40 -14.54
CA GLY A 282 -12.56 24.48 -14.91
C GLY A 282 -11.64 23.68 -14.00
N TYR A 283 -12.11 22.64 -13.30
CA TYR A 283 -11.23 21.82 -12.45
C TYR A 283 -11.48 20.33 -12.66
N LEU A 284 -10.47 19.52 -12.33
CA LEU A 284 -10.54 18.07 -12.29
C LEU A 284 -11.01 17.63 -10.91
N THR A 285 -11.94 16.69 -10.87
CA THR A 285 -12.28 15.93 -9.66
C THR A 285 -11.79 14.51 -9.83
N ILE A 286 -11.05 14.03 -8.84
CA ILE A 286 -10.52 12.67 -8.77
C ILE A 286 -11.10 12.05 -7.51
N ILE A 287 -11.84 10.97 -7.67
CA ILE A 287 -12.37 10.17 -6.58
C ILE A 287 -11.64 8.84 -6.65
N SER A 288 -10.87 8.51 -5.63
CA SER A 288 -10.09 7.29 -5.60
C SER A 288 -10.68 6.34 -4.56
N GLY A 289 -11.21 5.22 -5.08
CA GLY A 289 -11.94 4.23 -4.29
C GLY A 289 -11.42 2.83 -4.55
N SER A 290 -10.96 2.16 -3.50
CA SER A 290 -10.70 0.72 -3.47
C SER A 290 -11.73 0.01 -2.60
N ILE A 291 -11.95 -1.26 -2.88
CA ILE A 291 -12.82 -2.10 -2.06
C ILE A 291 -12.03 -2.53 -0.81
N GLY A 292 -12.50 -2.13 0.37
CA GLY A 292 -12.01 -2.63 1.66
C GLY A 292 -10.78 -1.94 2.26
N GLU A 293 -10.29 -0.87 1.62
CA GLU A 293 -9.22 -0.01 2.14
C GLU A 293 -9.50 1.46 1.75
N ALA A 294 -8.85 2.41 2.44
CA ALA A 294 -8.76 3.79 2.03
C ALA A 294 -8.02 3.88 0.68
N GLY A 295 -8.77 4.05 -0.41
CA GLY A 295 -8.24 4.17 -1.78
C GLY A 295 -7.50 5.48 -2.03
N GLN A 296 -6.47 5.80 -1.25
CA GLN A 296 -5.67 7.02 -1.41
C GLN A 296 -4.86 6.96 -2.71
N VAL A 297 -4.80 8.08 -3.43
CA VAL A 297 -3.95 8.22 -4.62
C VAL A 297 -3.09 9.45 -4.48
N SER A 298 -1.78 9.27 -4.59
CA SER A 298 -0.84 10.38 -4.66
C SER A 298 -0.37 10.59 -6.10
N PHE A 299 -0.09 11.86 -6.41
CA PHE A 299 0.38 12.31 -7.72
C PHE A 299 1.76 12.91 -7.57
N SER A 300 2.70 12.49 -8.41
CA SER A 300 4.08 12.98 -8.41
C SER A 300 4.56 13.26 -9.83
N SER A 301 5.17 14.43 -10.03
CA SER A 301 5.78 14.86 -11.29
C SER A 301 6.85 15.92 -11.01
N ASP A 302 7.28 16.67 -12.03
CA ASP A 302 8.05 17.91 -11.82
C ASP A 302 7.24 18.90 -10.98
N GLN A 303 7.92 19.64 -10.11
CA GLN A 303 7.28 20.58 -9.19
C GLN A 303 6.39 21.57 -9.95
N LYS A 304 6.81 22.06 -11.12
CA LYS A 304 6.02 23.00 -11.91
C LYS A 304 4.73 22.35 -12.43
N VAL A 305 4.75 21.06 -12.74
CA VAL A 305 3.55 20.31 -13.19
C VAL A 305 2.60 20.05 -12.02
N VAL A 306 3.14 19.67 -10.86
CA VAL A 306 2.34 19.46 -9.64
C VAL A 306 1.69 20.78 -9.20
N ASP A 307 2.45 21.87 -9.21
CA ASP A 307 1.94 23.21 -8.92
C ASP A 307 0.91 23.67 -9.96
N ALA A 308 1.12 23.35 -11.24
CA ALA A 308 0.18 23.64 -12.32
C ALA A 308 -1.12 22.84 -12.22
N LEU A 309 -1.09 21.59 -11.72
CA LEU A 309 -2.30 20.81 -11.47
C LEU A 309 -2.98 21.21 -10.16
N GLY A 310 -2.21 21.58 -9.13
CA GLY A 310 -2.73 22.07 -7.85
C GLY A 310 -3.75 21.12 -7.20
N LEU A 311 -3.47 19.82 -7.20
CA LEU A 311 -4.35 18.81 -6.63
C LEU A 311 -4.38 18.93 -5.09
N ASN A 312 -5.56 19.06 -4.52
CA ASN A 312 -5.79 19.16 -3.09
C ASN A 312 -6.85 18.15 -2.65
N VAL A 313 -6.66 17.53 -1.49
CA VAL A 313 -7.66 16.65 -0.86
C VAL A 313 -8.83 17.50 -0.39
N ALA A 314 -9.96 17.38 -1.09
CA ALA A 314 -11.22 18.02 -0.72
C ALA A 314 -12.01 17.18 0.31
N ARG A 315 -11.77 15.86 0.34
CA ARG A 315 -12.35 14.94 1.31
C ARG A 315 -11.42 13.75 1.56
N GLU A 316 -11.11 13.51 2.83
CA GLU A 316 -10.31 12.37 3.27
C GLU A 316 -11.02 11.03 3.06
N ALA A 317 -10.24 9.98 2.82
CA ALA A 317 -10.73 8.61 2.80
C ALA A 317 -11.09 8.13 4.21
N VAL A 318 -12.14 7.32 4.33
CA VAL A 318 -12.54 6.70 5.59
C VAL A 318 -12.77 5.21 5.37
N GLU A 319 -12.18 4.38 6.22
CA GLU A 319 -12.38 2.93 6.18
C GLU A 319 -13.84 2.54 6.43
N ASN A 320 -14.24 1.44 5.79
CA ASN A 320 -15.50 0.79 6.11
C ASN A 320 -15.46 0.26 7.54
N ARG A 321 -16.61 0.23 8.21
CA ARG A 321 -16.77 -0.40 9.50
C ARG A 321 -17.69 -1.60 9.35
N VAL A 322 -17.17 -2.78 9.65
CA VAL A 322 -17.89 -4.05 9.52
C VAL A 322 -17.99 -4.67 10.90
N LYS A 323 -19.20 -5.05 11.29
CA LYS A 323 -19.45 -5.91 12.43
C LYS A 323 -19.32 -7.35 11.95
N VAL A 324 -18.39 -8.09 12.57
CA VAL A 324 -18.19 -9.52 12.35
C VAL A 324 -18.69 -10.25 13.57
N GLU A 325 -19.68 -11.10 13.36
CA GLU A 325 -20.22 -12.00 14.35
C GLU A 325 -19.75 -13.42 14.04
N LEU A 326 -19.09 -14.05 15.02
CA LEU A 326 -18.83 -15.48 15.02
C LEU A 326 -19.72 -16.17 16.01
N ARG A 327 -20.46 -17.16 15.53
CA ARG A 327 -21.27 -18.04 16.36
C ARG A 327 -20.71 -19.45 16.30
N ASP A 328 -20.46 -20.05 17.45
CA ASP A 328 -20.08 -21.47 17.54
C ASP A 328 -21.32 -22.38 17.52
N ASP A 329 -21.10 -23.68 17.30
CA ASP A 329 -22.15 -24.72 17.32
C ASP A 329 -22.88 -24.84 18.67
N SER A 330 -22.31 -24.30 19.75
CA SER A 330 -22.93 -24.24 21.08
C SER A 330 -23.79 -23.00 21.28
N GLY A 331 -23.89 -22.13 20.27
CA GLY A 331 -24.67 -20.90 20.29
C GLY A 331 -23.97 -19.71 20.97
N ASN A 332 -22.70 -19.84 21.36
CA ASN A 332 -21.94 -18.70 21.88
C ASN A 332 -21.57 -17.77 20.74
N VAL A 333 -21.76 -16.47 20.97
CA VAL A 333 -21.55 -15.43 19.98
C VAL A 333 -20.41 -14.52 20.41
N ARG A 334 -19.47 -14.29 19.49
CA ARG A 334 -18.40 -13.30 19.62
C ARG A 334 -18.58 -12.26 18.55
N ILE A 335 -18.63 -10.99 18.94
CA ILE A 335 -18.83 -9.87 18.03
C ILE A 335 -17.61 -8.98 18.11
N ILE A 336 -17.07 -8.60 16.95
CA ILE A 336 -16.08 -7.54 16.84
C ILE A 336 -16.51 -6.55 15.77
N ASN A 337 -16.32 -5.27 16.04
CA ASN A 337 -16.41 -4.24 15.02
C ASN A 337 -15.00 -3.97 14.52
N THR A 338 -14.74 -4.29 13.26
CA THR A 338 -13.46 -4.03 12.62
C THR A 338 -13.57 -2.88 11.62
N GLU A 339 -12.46 -2.20 11.40
CA GLU A 339 -12.28 -1.24 10.32
C GLU A 339 -11.46 -1.94 9.23
N GLY A 340 -11.91 -1.88 7.97
CA GLY A 340 -11.27 -2.61 6.87
C GLY A 340 -11.81 -4.04 6.69
N ASN A 341 -10.91 -4.97 6.34
CA ASN A 341 -11.23 -6.30 5.82
C ASN A 341 -10.70 -7.48 6.65
N VAL A 342 -10.13 -7.22 7.83
CA VAL A 342 -9.61 -8.25 8.75
C VAL A 342 -10.23 -8.08 10.12
N ALA A 343 -10.86 -9.14 10.63
CA ALA A 343 -11.34 -9.24 12.00
C ALA A 343 -10.40 -10.13 12.81
N SER A 344 -9.67 -9.49 13.74
CA SER A 344 -8.75 -10.17 14.64
C SER A 344 -9.41 -10.46 16.00
N SER A 345 -8.75 -11.25 16.84
CA SER A 345 -9.15 -11.51 18.23
C SER A 345 -10.47 -12.25 18.44
N LEU A 346 -11.11 -12.73 17.37
CA LEU A 346 -12.32 -13.54 17.46
C LEU A 346 -12.02 -14.98 17.92
N LEU A 347 -10.88 -15.52 17.49
CA LEU A 347 -10.36 -16.85 17.83
C LEU A 347 -8.88 -16.71 18.21
N GLY A 348 -8.46 -17.39 19.27
CA GLY A 348 -7.05 -17.34 19.69
C GLY A 348 -6.15 -17.95 18.62
N GLY A 349 -5.25 -17.16 18.05
CA GLY A 349 -4.35 -17.60 16.97
C GLY A 349 -4.93 -17.57 15.56
N LEU A 350 -6.19 -17.11 15.37
CA LEU A 350 -6.85 -17.00 14.06
C LEU A 350 -7.46 -15.62 13.83
N ASP A 351 -7.11 -15.02 12.70
CA ASP A 351 -7.75 -13.84 12.16
C ASP A 351 -8.67 -14.23 11.00
N LEU A 352 -9.74 -13.48 10.80
CA LEU A 352 -10.65 -13.67 9.67
C LEU A 352 -10.49 -12.51 8.71
N LYS A 353 -9.89 -12.77 7.57
CA LYS A 353 -9.95 -11.87 6.44
C LYS A 353 -11.25 -12.12 5.69
N PHE A 354 -11.89 -11.07 5.23
CA PHE A 354 -13.05 -11.19 4.36
C PHE A 354 -12.86 -10.26 3.17
N GLU A 355 -13.38 -10.62 2.02
CA GLU A 355 -13.59 -9.67 0.95
C GLU A 355 -14.55 -8.64 1.50
N SER A 356 -14.08 -7.40 1.65
CA SER A 356 -14.97 -6.30 2.00
C SER A 356 -16.06 -6.30 0.94
N GLN A 357 -17.29 -6.63 1.32
CA GLN A 357 -18.42 -6.32 0.45
C GLN A 357 -18.31 -4.84 0.15
N ALA A 358 -18.42 -4.50 -1.13
CA ALA A 358 -18.36 -3.13 -1.57
C ALA A 358 -19.19 -2.31 -0.58
N ALA A 359 -18.55 -1.34 0.05
CA ALA A 359 -19.24 -0.08 0.14
C ALA A 359 -19.57 0.27 -1.32
N GLN A 360 -20.71 -0.20 -1.83
CA GLN A 360 -21.43 0.45 -2.91
C GLN A 360 -21.95 1.78 -2.34
N ILE A 361 -21.01 2.58 -1.85
CA ILE A 361 -21.07 4.00 -2.01
C ILE A 361 -19.85 4.35 -2.88
N ALA A 362 -19.74 3.68 -4.03
CA ALA A 362 -19.62 4.44 -5.29
C ALA A 362 -20.90 5.29 -5.45
N GLY A 363 -21.14 6.16 -4.48
CA GLY A 363 -22.34 6.96 -4.36
C GLY A 363 -22.13 8.30 -5.04
N THR A 364 -21.42 8.36 -6.16
CA THR A 364 -21.92 9.24 -7.22
C THR A 364 -22.98 8.53 -8.06
N GLN A 365 -23.09 7.19 -8.09
CA GLN A 365 -24.23 6.53 -8.75
C GLN A 365 -25.55 6.79 -8.00
N GLY A 366 -25.53 6.89 -6.66
CA GLY A 366 -26.71 7.34 -5.90
C GLY A 366 -27.04 8.83 -6.07
N LEU A 367 -26.04 9.66 -6.41
CA LEU A 367 -26.23 11.08 -6.70
C LEU A 367 -26.61 11.33 -8.17
N GLU A 368 -26.13 10.50 -9.11
CA GLU A 368 -26.36 10.59 -10.56
C GLU A 368 -27.61 9.84 -11.02
N GLN A 369 -27.92 8.66 -10.46
CA GLN A 369 -29.19 7.96 -10.76
C GLN A 369 -30.38 8.51 -9.98
N GLY A 370 -30.13 9.25 -8.90
CA GLY A 370 -31.18 9.86 -8.11
C GLY A 370 -31.77 8.99 -7.00
N ILE A 371 -32.72 9.56 -6.26
CA ILE A 371 -33.46 8.90 -5.20
C ILE A 371 -34.73 8.29 -5.80
N LYS A 372 -34.91 6.96 -5.64
CA LYS A 372 -36.18 6.31 -5.97
C LYS A 372 -37.16 6.45 -4.81
N ILE A 373 -38.17 7.30 -4.98
CA ILE A 373 -39.24 7.51 -4.00
C ILE A 373 -40.35 6.50 -4.30
N THR A 374 -40.50 5.52 -3.41
CA THR A 374 -41.46 4.41 -3.59
C THR A 374 -42.87 4.80 -3.13
N THR A 375 -42.97 5.75 -2.21
CA THR A 375 -44.23 6.34 -1.74
C THR A 375 -44.06 7.85 -1.66
N GLY A 376 -44.93 8.61 -2.34
CA GLY A 376 -44.88 10.07 -2.33
C GLY A 376 -45.12 10.63 -0.93
N GLY A 377 -44.57 11.81 -0.66
CA GLY A 377 -44.67 12.44 0.65
C GLY A 377 -44.35 13.93 0.59
N ASN A 378 -44.49 14.59 1.74
CA ASN A 378 -44.24 16.03 1.85
C ASN A 378 -42.92 16.27 2.57
N LEU A 379 -42.08 17.13 1.99
CA LEU A 379 -40.96 17.73 2.72
C LEU A 379 -41.41 19.07 3.29
N ILE A 380 -41.22 19.24 4.59
CA ILE A 380 -41.57 20.47 5.30
C ILE A 380 -40.28 21.20 5.66
N PHE A 381 -40.09 22.38 5.07
CA PHE A 381 -38.99 23.27 5.39
C PHE A 381 -39.48 24.34 6.37
N ASN A 382 -38.90 24.35 7.57
CA ASN A 382 -39.21 25.35 8.59
C ASN A 382 -38.12 26.42 8.62
N ALA A 383 -38.49 27.66 8.33
CA ALA A 383 -37.62 28.83 8.43
C ALA A 383 -38.24 29.84 9.40
N GLY A 384 -37.80 29.81 10.66
CA GLY A 384 -38.38 30.65 11.72
C GLY A 384 -39.83 30.22 12.04
N THR A 385 -40.79 31.13 11.87
CA THR A 385 -42.24 30.87 12.08
C THR A 385 -42.96 30.40 10.83
N SER A 386 -42.29 30.35 9.68
CA SER A 386 -42.89 29.98 8.39
C SER A 386 -42.53 28.54 8.04
N SER A 387 -43.51 27.79 7.53
CA SER A 387 -43.34 26.42 7.06
C SER A 387 -43.76 26.32 5.59
N ILE A 388 -42.84 25.89 4.72
CA ILE A 388 -43.13 25.60 3.32
C ILE A 388 -43.26 24.08 3.18
N THR A 389 -44.33 23.63 2.53
CA THR A 389 -44.60 22.20 2.34
C THR A 389 -44.48 21.86 0.86
N ILE A 390 -43.43 21.12 0.52
CA ILE A 390 -43.12 20.72 -0.86
C ILE A 390 -43.56 19.27 -1.06
N ALA A 391 -44.48 19.04 -1.99
CA ALA A 391 -44.93 17.69 -2.34
C ALA A 391 -43.91 17.03 -3.28
N ILE A 392 -43.50 15.79 -2.95
CA ILE A 392 -42.62 14.99 -3.80
C ILE A 392 -43.34 13.72 -4.24
N GLY A 393 -43.47 13.57 -5.56
CA GLY A 393 -44.14 12.43 -6.19
C GLY A 393 -43.32 11.14 -6.17
N THR A 394 -43.98 10.01 -6.38
CA THR A 394 -43.32 8.71 -6.58
C THR A 394 -42.53 8.69 -7.88
N GLY A 395 -41.35 8.08 -7.89
CA GLY A 395 -40.53 7.98 -9.11
C GLY A 395 -39.03 8.01 -8.81
N LEU A 396 -38.23 7.92 -9.87
CA LEU A 396 -36.79 8.12 -9.80
C LEU A 396 -36.50 9.61 -9.97
N TRP A 397 -35.94 10.24 -8.93
CA TRP A 397 -35.60 11.67 -8.92
C TRP A 397 -34.10 11.86 -8.94
N SER A 398 -33.53 12.36 -10.04
CA SER A 398 -32.12 12.80 -10.01
C SER A 398 -31.94 13.87 -8.93
N MET A 399 -30.78 13.92 -8.28
CA MET A 399 -30.55 14.88 -7.18
C MET A 399 -30.74 16.34 -7.65
N GLU A 400 -30.40 16.60 -8.91
CA GLU A 400 -30.57 17.90 -9.57
C GLU A 400 -32.02 18.15 -10.04
N GLY A 401 -32.79 17.11 -10.38
CA GLY A 401 -34.22 17.23 -10.63
C GLY A 401 -35.00 17.55 -9.35
N LEU A 402 -34.63 16.90 -8.25
CA LEU A 402 -35.21 17.17 -6.93
C LEU A 402 -34.87 18.60 -6.45
N ALA A 403 -33.62 19.04 -6.62
CA ALA A 403 -33.20 20.39 -6.25
C ALA A 403 -33.92 21.47 -7.07
N ARG A 404 -34.08 21.28 -8.39
CA ARG A 404 -34.87 22.19 -9.22
C ARG A 404 -36.33 22.23 -8.81
N HIS A 405 -36.94 21.08 -8.55
CA HIS A 405 -38.33 21.00 -8.07
C HIS A 405 -38.51 21.75 -6.74
N ILE A 406 -37.61 21.53 -5.79
CA ILE A 406 -37.62 22.24 -4.49
C ILE A 406 -37.47 23.75 -4.69
N ASN A 407 -36.51 24.19 -5.51
CA ASN A 407 -36.29 25.62 -5.73
C ASN A 407 -37.46 26.28 -6.48
N GLN A 408 -38.06 25.60 -7.44
CA GLN A 408 -39.23 26.10 -8.16
C GLN A 408 -40.44 26.27 -7.21
N GLU A 409 -40.72 25.28 -6.38
CA GLU A 409 -41.83 25.35 -5.40
C GLU A 409 -41.58 26.41 -4.31
N ILE A 410 -40.32 26.71 -4.00
CA ILE A 410 -39.97 27.83 -3.10
C ILE A 410 -40.17 29.18 -3.80
N GLU A 411 -39.81 29.32 -5.08
CA GLU A 411 -40.00 30.56 -5.85
C GLU A 411 -41.48 30.85 -6.14
N ASP A 412 -42.31 29.83 -6.35
CA ASP A 412 -43.75 29.99 -6.63
C ASP A 412 -44.56 30.35 -5.36
N ASP A 413 -44.02 30.14 -4.15
CA ASP A 413 -44.66 30.39 -2.84
C ASP A 413 -44.16 31.69 -2.15
N THR A 414 -43.24 32.43 -2.80
CA THR A 414 -42.78 33.79 -2.40
C THR A 414 -43.38 34.87 -3.28
#